data_AF-A0A2T2WCT6-F1
#
_entry.id   AF-A0A2T2WCT6-F1
#
_cell.length_a   1.000
_cell.length_b   1.000
_cell.length_c   1.000
_cell.angle_alpha   90.00
_cell.angle_beta   90.00
_cell.angle_gamma   90.00
#
_symmetry.space_group_name_H-M   'P 1'
#
loop_
_entity.id
_entity.type
_entity.pdbx_description
1 polymer ?
#
loop_
_entity_poly.entity_id
_entity_poly.type
_entity_poly.pdbx_seq_one_letter_code
_entity_poly.pdbx_strand_id
1 'polypeptide(L)'
;MATIAKSMAARMGDSNPTSAQYVLTTRQAAESLVAGDHVHTNPEVYLVVLHGHFSDPGARVPPGAPIPTGTQINFTIDPVTQQILDFGISNQSLSDLPTLGQVQSLTLP
;
A
#
# COMPACT_ATOMS: atom_id res chain seq x y z
N MET A 1 11.06 6.87 2.37
CA MET A 1 9.67 6.62 1.92
C MET A 1 9.49 6.75 0.40
N ALA A 2 9.70 7.92 -0.23
CA ALA A 2 9.43 8.08 -1.68
C ALA A 2 10.15 7.05 -2.58
N THR A 3 11.44 6.79 -2.34
CA THR A 3 12.21 5.75 -3.04
C THR A 3 11.67 4.34 -2.77
N ILE A 4 11.19 4.06 -1.56
CA ILE A 4 10.59 2.77 -1.20
C ILE A 4 9.28 2.59 -1.96
N ALA A 5 8.45 3.64 -2.01
CA ALA A 5 7.20 3.63 -2.74
C ALA A 5 7.41 3.44 -4.26
N LYS A 6 8.38 4.13 -4.85
CA LYS A 6 8.77 3.93 -6.25
C LYS A 6 9.23 2.50 -6.52
N SER A 7 10.06 1.96 -5.63
CA SER A 7 10.58 0.59 -5.75
C SER A 7 9.46 -0.45 -5.64
N MET A 8 8.50 -0.24 -4.73
CA MET A 8 7.31 -1.09 -4.58
C MET A 8 6.43 -1.04 -5.83
N ALA A 9 6.17 0.17 -6.35
CA ALA A 9 5.40 0.36 -7.58
C ALA A 9 6.02 -0.42 -8.76
N ALA A 10 7.33 -0.25 -8.98
CA ALA A 10 8.06 -0.95 -10.03
C ALA A 10 8.02 -2.48 -9.85
N ARG A 11 8.14 -2.97 -8.60
CA ARG A 11 8.02 -4.40 -8.29
C ARG A 11 6.63 -4.95 -8.63
N MET A 12 5.60 -4.12 -8.54
CA MET A 12 4.21 -4.45 -8.86
C MET A 12 3.81 -4.07 -10.29
N GLY A 13 4.79 -3.96 -11.19
CA GLY A 13 4.56 -3.82 -12.63
C GLY A 13 4.26 -2.39 -13.11
N ASP A 14 4.15 -1.41 -12.21
CA ASP A 14 3.94 0.00 -12.58
C ASP A 14 5.05 0.90 -12.03
N SER A 15 6.03 1.22 -12.87
CA SER A 15 7.11 2.13 -12.47
C SER A 15 6.68 3.60 -12.41
N ASN A 16 5.50 3.95 -12.95
CA ASN A 16 5.03 5.32 -13.07
C ASN A 16 3.57 5.46 -12.63
N PRO A 17 3.26 5.19 -11.35
CA PRO A 17 1.91 5.37 -10.83
C PRO A 17 1.48 6.84 -10.99
N THR A 18 0.18 7.03 -11.23
CA THR A 18 -0.45 8.32 -11.50
C THR A 18 -0.41 9.24 -10.27
N SER A 19 -0.56 8.68 -9.07
CA SER A 19 -0.46 9.46 -7.84
C SER A 19 0.02 8.60 -6.68
N ALA A 20 0.53 9.27 -5.65
CA ALA A 20 0.95 8.67 -4.40
C ALA A 20 0.57 9.58 -3.23
N GLN A 21 0.05 8.99 -2.17
CA GLN A 21 -0.32 9.67 -0.95
C GLN A 21 0.01 8.80 0.27
N TYR A 22 0.14 9.41 1.43
CA TYR A 22 0.42 8.70 2.66
C TYR A 22 -0.25 9.36 3.87
N VAL A 23 -0.44 8.58 4.92
CA VAL A 23 -0.92 9.03 6.23
C VAL A 23 -0.14 8.33 7.33
N LEU A 24 0.26 9.09 8.36
CA LEU A 24 0.81 8.51 9.59
C LEU A 24 -0.35 8.02 10.46
N THR A 25 -0.35 6.74 10.80
CA THR A 25 -1.43 6.10 11.56
C THR A 25 -0.90 4.91 12.35
N THR A 26 -1.79 4.05 12.86
CA THR A 26 -1.41 2.80 13.53
C THR A 26 -1.68 1.61 12.62
N ARG A 27 -0.89 0.53 12.74
CA ARG A 27 -1.03 -0.66 11.87
C ARG A 27 -2.43 -1.24 11.94
N GLN A 28 -3.07 -1.28 13.12
CA GLN A 28 -4.44 -1.74 13.27
C GLN A 28 -5.44 -0.86 12.51
N ALA A 29 -5.28 0.46 12.57
CA ALA A 29 -6.19 1.36 11.88
C ALA A 29 -6.03 1.23 10.35
N ALA A 30 -4.80 1.05 9.86
CA ALA A 30 -4.52 0.79 8.45
C ALA A 30 -5.16 -0.54 7.98
N GLU A 31 -4.91 -1.65 8.67
CA GLU A 31 -5.44 -2.97 8.27
C GLU A 31 -6.96 -3.06 8.38
N SER A 32 -7.56 -2.42 9.39
CA SER A 32 -9.02 -2.32 9.49
C SER A 32 -9.64 -1.59 8.31
N LEU A 33 -8.97 -0.58 7.75
CA LEU A 33 -9.45 0.12 6.56
C LEU A 33 -9.24 -0.69 5.28
N VAL A 34 -8.08 -1.35 5.16
CA VAL A 34 -7.66 -2.01 3.91
C VAL A 34 -8.31 -3.39 3.74
N ALA A 35 -8.34 -4.19 4.80
CA ALA A 35 -8.75 -5.60 4.77
C ALA A 35 -9.90 -5.91 5.74
N GLY A 36 -10.19 -5.02 6.68
CA GLY A 36 -11.11 -5.30 7.79
C GLY A 36 -10.48 -6.20 8.87
N ASP A 37 -9.16 -6.35 8.86
CA ASP A 37 -8.43 -7.32 9.67
C ASP A 37 -7.98 -6.77 11.04
N HIS A 38 -7.65 -7.70 11.93
CA HIS A 38 -7.06 -7.43 13.24
C HIS A 38 -5.58 -7.83 13.24
N VAL A 39 -4.71 -6.92 13.71
CA VAL A 39 -3.26 -7.18 13.84
C VAL A 39 -2.88 -7.45 15.28
N HIS A 40 -1.95 -8.38 15.47
CA HIS A 40 -1.44 -8.76 16.79
C HIS A 40 -0.61 -7.66 17.48
N THR A 41 -0.04 -6.75 16.70
CA THR A 41 0.77 -5.63 17.20
C THR A 41 0.32 -4.35 16.51
N ASN A 42 0.22 -3.26 17.27
CA ASN A 42 -0.27 -1.98 16.75
C ASN A 42 0.79 -0.87 16.77
N PRO A 43 1.94 -1.02 16.06
CA PRO A 43 2.92 0.05 15.95
C PRO A 43 2.39 1.20 15.10
N GLU A 44 3.05 2.35 15.19
CA GLU A 44 2.87 3.45 14.26
C GLU A 44 3.42 3.06 12.88
N VAL A 45 2.71 3.42 11.81
CA VAL A 45 3.06 3.14 10.41
C VAL A 45 2.71 4.30 9.50
N TYR A 46 3.45 4.44 8.40
CA TYR A 46 2.94 5.15 7.23
C TYR A 46 2.10 4.20 6.39
N LEU A 47 0.80 4.46 6.26
CA LEU A 47 0.00 3.82 5.22
C LEU A 47 0.19 4.62 3.92
N VAL A 48 0.79 3.99 2.93
CA VAL A 48 1.04 4.56 1.61
C VAL A 48 0.05 3.98 0.62
N VAL A 49 -0.52 4.83 -0.22
CA VAL A 49 -1.46 4.48 -1.27
C VAL A 49 -0.96 5.02 -2.59
N LEU A 50 -0.81 4.16 -3.59
CA LEU A 50 -0.48 4.55 -4.96
C LEU A 50 -1.62 4.19 -5.90
N HIS A 51 -1.94 5.09 -6.83
CA HIS A 51 -2.89 4.83 -7.92
C HIS A 51 -2.13 4.64 -9.22
N GLY A 52 -2.47 3.62 -10.00
CA GLY A 52 -1.75 3.21 -11.20
C GLY A 52 -2.37 1.97 -11.81
N HIS A 53 -1.55 1.10 -12.41
CA HIS A 53 -1.97 -0.19 -12.97
C HIS A 53 -1.03 -1.29 -12.50
N PHE A 54 -1.38 -1.96 -11.41
CA PHE A 54 -0.52 -2.90 -10.74
C PHE A 54 -0.87 -4.35 -11.08
N SER A 55 0.16 -5.18 -11.08
CA SER A 55 0.08 -6.64 -11.10
C SER A 55 1.16 -7.20 -10.18
N ASP A 56 0.88 -8.25 -9.41
CA ASP A 56 1.91 -8.90 -8.59
C ASP A 56 2.52 -10.10 -9.31
N PRO A 57 3.62 -9.94 -10.06
CA PRO A 57 4.26 -11.05 -10.77
C PRO A 57 4.93 -12.05 -9.82
N GLY A 58 5.13 -11.67 -8.55
CA GLY A 58 5.74 -12.54 -7.52
C GLY A 58 4.70 -13.33 -6.72
N ALA A 59 3.41 -13.15 -6.99
CA ALA A 59 2.34 -13.81 -6.27
C ALA A 59 2.40 -15.33 -6.46
N ARG A 60 2.33 -16.07 -5.34
CA ARG A 60 2.17 -17.52 -5.36
C ARG A 60 0.69 -17.85 -5.49
N VAL A 61 0.24 -18.04 -6.72
CA VAL A 61 -1.14 -18.40 -7.04
C VAL A 61 -1.28 -19.89 -7.39
N PRO A 62 -2.45 -20.52 -7.15
CA PRO A 62 -2.70 -21.88 -7.61
C PRO A 62 -2.51 -22.02 -9.13
N PRO A 63 -2.15 -23.22 -9.63
CA PRO A 63 -2.01 -23.45 -11.06
C PRO A 63 -3.26 -23.03 -11.84
N GLY A 64 -3.10 -22.16 -12.84
CA GLY A 64 -4.19 -21.67 -13.68
C GLY A 64 -4.98 -20.49 -13.12
N ALA A 65 -4.73 -20.06 -11.87
CA ALA A 65 -5.32 -18.85 -11.33
C ALA A 65 -4.59 -17.59 -11.86
N PRO A 66 -5.30 -16.48 -12.11
CA PRO A 66 -4.65 -15.22 -12.49
C PRO A 66 -3.85 -14.65 -11.32
N ILE A 67 -2.77 -13.92 -11.63
CA ILE A 67 -2.06 -13.13 -10.62
C ILE A 67 -2.93 -11.95 -10.15
N PRO A 68 -2.74 -11.45 -8.92
CA PRO A 68 -3.44 -10.26 -8.44
C PRO A 68 -3.16 -9.06 -9.34
N THR A 69 -4.21 -8.32 -9.68
CA THR A 69 -4.14 -7.07 -10.46
C THR A 69 -5.06 -6.02 -9.86
N GLY A 70 -4.72 -4.74 -10.02
CA GLY A 70 -5.57 -3.66 -9.54
C GLY A 70 -5.11 -2.27 -9.96
N THR A 71 -5.97 -1.29 -9.75
CA THR A 71 -5.65 0.14 -10.02
C THR A 71 -5.04 0.86 -8.83
N GLN A 72 -4.94 0.17 -7.70
CA GLN A 72 -4.35 0.69 -6.48
C GLN A 72 -3.46 -0.36 -5.82
N ILE A 73 -2.36 0.11 -5.25
CA ILE A 73 -1.62 -0.62 -4.23
C ILE A 73 -1.62 0.19 -2.94
N ASN A 74 -1.80 -0.52 -1.83
CA ASN A 74 -1.62 0.01 -0.48
C ASN A 74 -0.55 -0.81 0.24
N PHE A 75 0.23 -0.16 1.09
CA PHE A 75 1.23 -0.83 1.92
C PHE A 75 1.60 0.02 3.12
N THR A 76 2.00 -0.65 4.19
CA THR A 76 2.43 -0.01 5.44
C THR A 76 3.95 0.02 5.52
N ILE A 77 4.52 1.14 5.97
CA ILE A 77 5.96 1.29 6.22
C ILE A 77 6.18 1.59 7.70
N ASP A 78 7.08 0.85 8.34
CA ASP A 78 7.60 1.16 9.67
C ASP A 78 8.40 2.48 9.62
N PRO A 79 8.05 3.52 10.42
CA PRO A 79 8.72 4.82 10.38
C PRO A 79 10.19 4.77 10.83
N VAL A 80 10.55 3.80 11.68
CA VAL A 80 11.88 3.64 12.27
C VAL A 80 12.77 2.81 11.36
N THR A 81 12.32 1.62 10.97
CA THR A 81 13.14 0.66 10.20
C THR A 81 13.03 0.88 8.69
N GLN A 82 12.04 1.65 8.24
CA GLN A 82 11.71 1.85 6.83
C GLN A 82 11.39 0.56 6.07
N GLN A 83 10.95 -0.48 6.79
CA GLN A 83 10.52 -1.75 6.20
C GLN A 83 9.05 -1.69 5.81
N ILE A 84 8.70 -2.32 4.70
CA ILE A 84 7.31 -2.60 4.35
C ILE A 84 6.81 -3.74 5.23
N LEU A 85 5.71 -3.54 5.95
CA LEU A 85 5.15 -4.56 6.85
C LEU A 85 4.06 -5.38 6.16
N ASP A 86 3.17 -4.70 5.44
CA ASP A 86 2.02 -5.30 4.76
C ASP A 86 1.82 -4.65 3.38
N PHE A 87 1.18 -5.35 2.45
CA PHE A 87 0.75 -4.78 1.18
C PHE A 87 -0.49 -5.48 0.60
N GLY A 88 -1.26 -4.74 -0.18
CA GLY A 88 -2.41 -5.25 -0.93
C GLY A 88 -2.60 -4.54 -2.26
N ILE A 89 -3.12 -5.27 -3.24
CA ILE A 89 -3.56 -4.74 -4.55
C ILE A 89 -5.08 -4.78 -4.59
N SER A 90 -5.72 -3.68 -4.99
CA SER A 90 -7.17 -3.58 -5.08
C SER A 90 -7.60 -2.73 -6.29
N ASN A 91 -8.86 -2.90 -6.68
CA ASN A 91 -9.56 -1.96 -7.58
C ASN A 91 -10.40 -0.92 -6.81
N GLN A 92 -10.48 -1.08 -5.48
CA GLN A 92 -11.29 -0.23 -4.62
C GLN A 92 -10.46 0.94 -4.09
N SER A 93 -10.93 2.15 -4.37
CA SER A 93 -10.38 3.38 -3.81
C SER A 93 -10.60 3.44 -2.30
N LEU A 94 -9.58 3.86 -1.55
CA LEU A 94 -9.67 4.09 -0.10
C LEU A 94 -10.18 5.51 0.19
N SER A 95 -11.48 5.76 -0.04
CA SER A 95 -12.11 7.07 0.21
C SER A 95 -12.03 7.52 1.67
N ASP A 96 -11.96 6.57 2.60
CA ASP A 96 -11.96 6.84 4.04
C ASP A 96 -10.55 7.04 4.60
N LEU A 97 -9.51 7.11 3.75
CA LEU A 97 -8.14 7.41 4.17
C LEU A 97 -8.02 8.65 5.08
N PRO A 98 -8.76 9.76 4.87
CA PRO A 98 -8.71 10.92 5.75
C PRO A 98 -9.20 10.66 7.18
N THR A 99 -9.93 9.56 7.43
CA THR A 99 -10.35 9.17 8.78
C THR A 99 -9.18 8.66 9.63
N LEU A 100 -8.07 8.25 8.99
CA LEU A 100 -6.89 7.70 9.65
C LEU A 100 -5.90 8.76 10.13
N GLY A 101 -6.05 10.01 9.68
CA GLY A 101 -5.15 11.12 10.00
C GLY A 101 -4.98 12.10 8.84
N GLN A 102 -3.95 12.95 8.93
CA GLN A 102 -3.64 13.93 7.90
C GLN A 102 -3.01 13.27 6.67
N VAL A 103 -3.74 13.25 5.56
CA VAL A 103 -3.24 12.75 4.27
C VAL A 103 -2.29 13.75 3.64
N GLN A 104 -1.16 13.26 3.16
CA GLN A 104 -0.15 14.05 2.46
C GLN A 104 0.14 13.45 1.09
N SER A 105 0.31 14.32 0.08
CA SER A 105 0.80 13.90 -1.22
C SER A 105 2.26 13.46 -1.11
N LEU A 106 2.62 12.41 -1.85
CA LEU A 106 3.98 11.90 -1.94
C LEU A 106 4.50 12.10 -3.37
N THR A 107 5.53 12.91 -3.53
CA THR A 107 6.21 13.01 -4.83
C THR A 107 7.18 11.84 -4.99
N LEU A 108 7.00 11.05 -6.05
CA LEU A 108 7.90 9.95 -6.39
C LEU A 108 9.05 10.44 -7.27
N PRO A 109 10.27 9.88 -7.11
CA PRO A 109 11.39 10.14 -7.99
C PRO A 109 11.27 9.48 -9.37
#